data_AF-A0A074XPI5-F1
#
_entry.id   AF-A0A074XPI5-F1
#
_cell.length_a   1.000
_cell.length_b   1.000
_cell.length_c   1.000
_cell.angle_alpha   90.00
_cell.angle_beta   90.00
_cell.angle_gamma   90.00
#
_symmetry.space_group_name_H-M   'P 1'
#
loop_
_entity.id
_entity.type
_entity.pdbx_description
1 polymer ?
#
loop_
_entity_poly.entity_id
_entity_poly.type
_entity_poly.pdbx_seq_one_letter_code
_entity_poly.pdbx_strand_id
1 'polypeptide(L)'
;MAVTNQPLIITPPEQSRSKPSTQDSPVMASKTEPLVDSITDDLSNIALATSNSDNFTENQSNDLTTEEVCVIDLDDLCGSYLSTGESNYVADNKISAANNEDVSETKAFTNQSDDILDTKVTWAKSDKKKCTNCGGTAPKSHCAGCHQAPNIDGTLHISVQYCGRECQKAHWSVHRKECKNLQARKALFRAGSLLQEMWYAVRRESFDNAVVRVEELDGALLVYEGDYDVEPAMRDGGFYRKFPEAIFENKEDAESCLSLLFCNDSLNHMHQVVEWLLKDICKKITDCLVKVITPVRPTRYARDEWDLDWFHHIFKAVLPSGETYAIDLTGAQYGWYEPIIHWAKYMERCKQVITPTKEGAPLGNMAHTMLSATFSDARDDRTDMQRAIPMCGECLKLQFNQAFADVRERYIPGYNLLRLPQPAFKETEEEILSMAKRITRDSAEKVDELFPVILGNTQNANQMMIEHPEMPKGQLLAYHLIQLAAAFNGDWERDAITGRLVPVTMKRMAEDNEYIDKLKSGKLPEQKAWSDMTLLYE
;
A
#
# COMPACT_ATOMS: atom_id res chain seq x y z
N MET A 1 32.55 -33.50 -43.69
CA MET A 1 33.75 -32.66 -43.46
C MET A 1 33.47 -31.80 -42.25
N ALA A 2 34.22 -32.03 -41.17
CA ALA A 2 34.04 -31.38 -39.88
C ALA A 2 34.48 -29.90 -39.97
N VAL A 3 33.67 -29.00 -39.40
CA VAL A 3 34.08 -27.62 -39.10
C VAL A 3 33.96 -27.45 -37.60
N THR A 4 35.13 -27.37 -36.96
CA THR A 4 35.35 -27.12 -35.54
C THR A 4 35.26 -25.62 -35.27
N ASN A 5 34.39 -25.20 -34.34
CA ASN A 5 34.44 -23.86 -33.75
C ASN A 5 35.01 -23.97 -32.33
N GLN A 6 36.19 -23.35 -32.14
CA GLN A 6 36.77 -23.08 -30.82
C GLN A 6 36.23 -21.75 -30.27
N PRO A 7 36.10 -21.61 -28.94
CA PRO A 7 35.67 -20.36 -28.30
C PRO A 7 36.85 -19.39 -28.08
N LEU A 8 36.59 -18.11 -28.33
CA LEU A 8 37.46 -16.98 -28.01
C LEU A 8 37.44 -16.71 -26.49
N ILE A 9 38.61 -16.85 -25.86
CA ILE A 9 38.89 -16.44 -24.49
C ILE A 9 39.15 -14.92 -24.51
N ILE A 10 38.35 -14.15 -23.78
CA ILE A 10 38.60 -12.73 -23.50
C ILE A 10 39.02 -12.62 -22.03
N THR A 11 40.28 -12.25 -21.80
CA THR A 11 40.81 -11.86 -20.49
C THR A 11 40.46 -10.40 -20.17
N PRO A 12 40.06 -10.08 -18.93
CA PRO A 12 39.82 -8.69 -18.52
C PRO A 12 41.13 -7.97 -18.14
N PRO A 13 41.22 -6.64 -18.30
CA PRO A 13 42.42 -5.88 -17.95
C PRO A 13 42.52 -5.61 -16.44
N GLU A 14 43.77 -5.51 -16.00
CA GLU A 14 44.26 -5.36 -14.63
C GLU A 14 43.74 -4.10 -13.91
N GLN A 15 43.30 -4.28 -12.66
CA GLN A 15 43.05 -3.20 -11.71
C GLN A 15 44.35 -2.80 -10.99
N SER A 16 44.80 -1.58 -11.21
CA SER A 16 45.90 -0.98 -10.44
C SER A 16 45.42 -0.48 -9.08
N ARG A 17 45.96 -1.06 -8.01
CA ARG A 17 45.85 -0.60 -6.62
C ARG A 17 46.59 0.73 -6.41
N SER A 18 45.91 1.74 -5.84
CA SER A 18 46.55 2.87 -5.16
C SER A 18 46.20 2.87 -3.67
N LYS A 19 47.25 2.95 -2.83
CA LYS A 19 47.22 3.00 -1.35
C LYS A 19 46.70 4.35 -0.82
N PRO A 20 46.28 4.41 0.46
CA PRO A 20 45.63 5.58 1.05
C PRO A 20 46.66 6.63 1.50
N SER A 21 46.33 7.89 1.27
CA SER A 21 47.06 9.06 1.79
C SER A 21 46.26 9.66 2.94
N THR A 22 46.81 9.54 4.15
CA THR A 22 46.46 10.32 5.33
C THR A 22 46.92 11.77 5.15
N GLN A 23 46.02 12.74 5.25
CA GLN A 23 46.41 14.11 5.55
C GLN A 23 45.31 14.83 6.34
N ASP A 24 45.74 15.32 7.49
CA ASP A 24 45.04 16.22 8.41
C ASP A 24 44.51 17.47 7.71
N SER A 25 43.37 17.98 8.18
CA SER A 25 42.98 19.36 8.00
C SER A 25 42.03 19.85 9.11
N PRO A 26 42.01 21.17 9.36
CA PRO A 26 41.99 21.72 10.70
C PRO A 26 40.61 22.20 11.18
N VAL A 27 40.51 22.32 12.49
CA VAL A 27 39.52 23.08 13.24
C VAL A 27 39.47 24.53 12.75
N MET A 28 38.32 25.02 12.31
CA MET A 28 37.99 26.45 12.27
C MET A 28 36.54 26.68 12.70
N ALA A 29 36.41 27.67 13.58
CA ALA A 29 35.21 28.05 14.29
C ALA A 29 34.23 28.89 13.46
N SER A 30 32.97 28.85 13.89
CA SER A 30 32.04 29.97 14.08
C SER A 30 31.90 30.99 12.94
N LYS A 31 30.68 31.08 12.38
CA LYS A 31 29.94 32.34 12.25
C LYS A 31 28.49 32.19 11.73
N THR A 32 27.60 32.84 12.49
CA THR A 32 26.39 33.60 12.10
C THR A 32 25.21 32.88 11.45
N GLU A 33 24.19 32.66 12.29
CA GLU A 33 22.78 32.49 11.93
C GLU A 33 22.18 33.79 11.34
N PRO A 34 21.28 33.72 10.35
CA PRO A 34 20.41 34.83 10.00
C PRO A 34 19.14 34.84 10.89
N LEU A 35 18.85 36.03 11.41
CA LEU A 35 17.59 36.42 12.04
C LEU A 35 16.39 36.01 11.18
N VAL A 36 15.48 35.21 11.74
CA VAL A 36 14.13 35.00 11.22
C VAL A 36 13.17 35.82 12.08
N ASP A 37 12.62 36.88 11.51
CA ASP A 37 11.54 37.67 12.12
C ASP A 37 10.27 36.80 12.23
N SER A 38 9.98 36.34 13.45
CA SER A 38 8.72 35.67 13.77
C SER A 38 7.61 36.71 13.91
N ILE A 39 6.74 36.79 12.90
CA ILE A 39 5.43 37.47 13.03
C ILE A 39 4.48 36.49 13.71
N THR A 40 4.36 36.60 15.03
CA THR A 40 3.25 36.06 15.80
C THR A 40 2.14 37.11 15.83
N ASP A 41 1.08 36.89 15.04
CA ASP A 41 -0.17 37.65 15.17
C ASP A 41 -1.22 36.77 15.89
N ASP A 42 -1.49 37.19 17.12
CA ASP A 42 -2.68 37.06 17.95
C ASP A 42 -3.90 36.31 17.39
N LEU A 43 -4.19 35.17 18.04
CA LEU A 43 -5.55 34.69 18.27
C LEU A 43 -5.71 34.29 19.73
N SER A 44 -5.84 35.30 20.60
CA SER A 44 -6.39 35.15 21.94
C SER A 44 -7.85 35.64 21.93
N ASN A 45 -8.76 34.77 22.36
CA ASN A 45 -10.08 35.00 22.97
C ASN A 45 -11.11 33.95 22.51
N ILE A 46 -11.27 32.89 23.29
CA ILE A 46 -12.57 32.40 23.80
C ILE A 46 -12.27 31.75 25.15
N ALA A 47 -12.83 32.35 26.19
CA ALA A 47 -12.69 31.93 27.58
C ALA A 47 -13.51 30.66 27.87
N LEU A 48 -12.93 29.83 28.73
CA LEU A 48 -13.54 28.73 29.46
C LEU A 48 -14.76 29.22 30.27
N ALA A 49 -15.87 28.49 30.16
CA ALA A 49 -16.89 28.45 31.19
C ALA A 49 -17.11 26.97 31.55
N THR A 50 -16.45 26.55 32.63
CA THR A 50 -16.75 25.35 33.39
C THR A 50 -18.05 25.56 34.16
N SER A 51 -19.03 24.68 33.98
CA SER A 51 -20.10 24.49 34.95
C SER A 51 -20.31 23.00 35.17
N ASN A 52 -19.94 22.56 36.37
CA ASN A 52 -20.41 21.34 37.01
C ASN A 52 -21.95 21.31 37.01
N SER A 53 -22.51 20.15 36.70
CA SER A 53 -23.72 19.68 37.37
C SER A 53 -23.81 18.17 37.25
N ASP A 54 -23.61 17.52 38.40
CA ASP A 54 -24.17 16.22 38.71
C ASP A 54 -25.65 16.17 38.28
N ASN A 55 -26.05 15.07 37.63
CA ASN A 55 -27.24 14.34 38.08
C ASN A 55 -27.35 12.97 37.42
N PHE A 56 -27.53 12.01 38.31
CA PHE A 56 -28.04 10.66 38.12
C PHE A 56 -29.15 10.58 37.07
N THR A 57 -29.08 9.56 36.21
CA THR A 57 -30.24 8.75 35.87
C THR A 57 -29.78 7.35 35.55
N GLU A 58 -30.21 6.40 36.38
CA GLU A 58 -30.17 4.97 36.13
C GLU A 58 -30.77 4.67 34.77
N ASN A 59 -30.08 3.89 33.95
CA ASN A 59 -30.73 3.10 32.92
C ASN A 59 -30.18 1.68 32.94
N GLN A 60 -31.12 0.77 33.08
CA GLN A 60 -31.00 -0.65 33.30
C GLN A 60 -30.19 -1.31 32.18
N SER A 61 -29.12 -2.02 32.58
CA SER A 61 -28.46 -3.02 31.76
C SER A 61 -29.36 -4.25 31.67
N ASN A 62 -29.82 -4.58 30.46
CA ASN A 62 -30.34 -5.90 30.18
C ASN A 62 -29.18 -6.89 30.16
N ASP A 63 -29.27 -7.90 31.02
CA ASP A 63 -28.47 -9.12 31.01
C ASP A 63 -28.50 -9.74 29.60
N LEU A 64 -27.33 -9.75 28.95
CA LEU A 64 -27.02 -10.71 27.89
C LEU A 64 -26.16 -11.80 28.51
N THR A 65 -26.72 -13.00 28.46
CA THR A 65 -26.16 -14.27 28.89
C THR A 65 -24.75 -14.48 28.35
N THR A 66 -23.83 -14.83 29.24
CA THR A 66 -22.51 -15.38 28.96
C THR A 66 -22.59 -16.54 27.96
N GLU A 67 -22.19 -16.30 26.72
CA GLU A 67 -21.70 -17.37 25.86
C GLU A 67 -20.36 -17.85 26.41
N GLU A 68 -20.27 -19.15 26.71
CA GLU A 68 -19.03 -19.82 27.07
C GLU A 68 -18.04 -19.70 25.90
N VAL A 69 -17.09 -18.77 26.02
CA VAL A 69 -15.91 -18.76 25.17
C VAL A 69 -15.12 -20.02 25.51
N CYS A 70 -15.06 -20.96 24.56
CA CYS A 70 -14.25 -22.16 24.67
C CYS A 70 -12.77 -21.74 24.66
N VAL A 71 -12.17 -21.59 25.84
CA VAL A 71 -10.73 -21.39 25.99
C VAL A 71 -10.09 -22.77 25.84
N ILE A 72 -9.70 -23.11 24.61
CA ILE A 72 -8.90 -24.31 24.33
C ILE A 72 -7.44 -23.99 24.70
N ASP A 73 -6.83 -24.85 25.51
CA ASP A 73 -5.41 -24.73 25.90
C ASP A 73 -4.52 -25.10 24.70
N LEU A 74 -3.98 -24.08 24.04
CA LEU A 74 -3.17 -24.20 22.83
C LEU A 74 -1.83 -24.92 23.07
N ASP A 75 -1.39 -25.05 24.32
CA ASP A 75 -0.12 -25.67 24.68
C ASP A 75 -0.13 -27.21 24.44
N ASP A 76 -1.31 -27.85 24.39
CA ASP A 76 -1.44 -29.30 24.13
C ASP A 76 -1.24 -29.70 22.64
N LEU A 77 -1.19 -28.73 21.71
CA LEU A 77 -1.18 -28.99 20.26
C LEU A 77 0.22 -28.93 19.60
N CYS A 78 1.24 -28.37 20.27
CA CYS A 78 2.53 -28.00 19.65
C CYS A 78 3.70 -28.99 19.86
N GLY A 79 3.41 -30.28 20.01
CA GLY A 79 4.34 -31.27 20.55
C GLY A 79 5.50 -31.79 19.68
N SER A 80 5.55 -31.61 18.35
CA SER A 80 6.39 -32.54 17.54
C SER A 80 7.20 -32.07 16.32
N TYR A 81 7.34 -30.79 15.95
CA TYR A 81 7.88 -30.46 14.61
C TYR A 81 9.08 -29.51 14.43
N LEU A 82 9.79 -29.09 15.49
CA LEU A 82 10.94 -28.16 15.35
C LEU A 82 12.33 -28.83 15.25
N SER A 83 12.45 -30.15 15.08
CA SER A 83 13.76 -30.84 15.20
C SER A 83 14.29 -31.56 13.94
N THR A 84 13.66 -31.46 12.77
CA THR A 84 14.21 -32.09 11.54
C THR A 84 14.09 -31.19 10.31
N GLY A 85 15.09 -30.34 10.10
CA GLY A 85 15.31 -29.60 8.87
C GLY A 85 16.54 -30.11 8.12
N GLU A 86 16.48 -31.31 7.55
CA GLU A 86 17.39 -31.75 6.48
C GLU A 86 16.55 -32.06 5.24
N SER A 87 16.60 -31.16 4.26
CA SER A 87 15.86 -31.25 3.01
C SER A 87 16.75 -31.89 1.93
N ASN A 88 16.43 -33.11 1.52
CA ASN A 88 16.98 -33.75 0.32
C ASN A 88 15.97 -33.59 -0.83
N TYR A 89 16.20 -32.62 -1.72
CA TYR A 89 15.50 -32.55 -3.00
C TYR A 89 16.31 -33.25 -4.09
N VAL A 90 15.76 -34.34 -4.63
CA VAL A 90 16.14 -34.91 -5.93
C VAL A 90 14.96 -34.68 -6.86
N ALA A 91 15.12 -33.78 -7.81
CA ALA A 91 14.14 -33.53 -8.86
C ALA A 91 14.48 -34.39 -10.08
N ASP A 92 13.61 -35.35 -10.38
CA ASP A 92 13.50 -35.97 -11.70
C ASP A 92 12.11 -35.61 -12.23
N ASN A 93 12.05 -34.87 -13.34
CA ASN A 93 11.04 -35.09 -14.37
C ASN A 93 11.39 -34.36 -15.67
N LYS A 94 11.55 -35.16 -16.73
CA LYS A 94 11.60 -34.73 -18.13
C LYS A 94 10.18 -34.68 -18.67
N ILE A 95 9.77 -33.54 -19.22
CA ILE A 95 8.71 -33.49 -20.23
C ILE A 95 9.19 -32.67 -21.42
N SER A 96 8.92 -33.23 -22.59
CA SER A 96 9.36 -32.88 -23.94
C SER A 96 8.70 -31.62 -24.49
N ALA A 97 9.52 -30.74 -25.07
CA ALA A 97 9.11 -29.63 -25.91
C ALA A 97 8.60 -30.09 -27.29
N ALA A 98 7.51 -29.50 -27.75
CA ALA A 98 7.07 -29.54 -29.15
C ALA A 98 7.08 -28.13 -29.72
N ASN A 99 7.74 -28.00 -30.87
CA ASN A 99 7.87 -26.80 -31.68
C ASN A 99 6.52 -26.29 -32.20
N ASN A 100 6.40 -24.98 -32.40
CA ASN A 100 5.65 -24.46 -33.54
C ASN A 100 6.24 -23.14 -34.04
N GLU A 101 6.28 -23.06 -35.36
CA GLU A 101 6.90 -22.05 -36.21
C GLU A 101 5.99 -20.83 -36.41
N ASP A 102 6.63 -19.65 -36.38
CA ASP A 102 6.63 -18.60 -37.40
C ASP A 102 5.32 -18.20 -38.11
N VAL A 103 4.77 -17.02 -37.77
CA VAL A 103 3.86 -16.23 -38.63
C VAL A 103 4.07 -14.72 -38.45
N SER A 104 4.79 -14.15 -39.42
CA SER A 104 4.66 -12.85 -40.12
C SER A 104 4.17 -11.56 -39.42
N GLU A 105 5.06 -10.57 -39.49
CA GLU A 105 4.89 -9.15 -39.90
C GLU A 105 3.50 -8.48 -39.78
N THR A 106 3.38 -7.56 -38.82
CA THR A 106 2.46 -6.42 -38.91
C THR A 106 3.09 -5.11 -38.46
N LYS A 107 2.65 -4.04 -39.14
CA LYS A 107 3.26 -2.71 -39.24
C LYS A 107 3.23 -1.91 -37.94
N ALA A 108 4.35 -1.29 -37.64
CA ALA A 108 4.52 -0.30 -36.57
C ALA A 108 3.61 0.93 -36.78
N PHE A 109 2.72 1.17 -35.82
CA PHE A 109 2.11 2.48 -35.60
C PHE A 109 2.86 3.15 -34.45
N THR A 110 3.61 4.20 -34.77
CA THR A 110 4.27 5.04 -33.77
C THR A 110 3.25 5.98 -33.13
N ASN A 111 2.85 5.70 -31.88
CA ASN A 111 2.18 6.67 -31.03
C ASN A 111 3.22 7.34 -30.12
N GLN A 112 3.38 8.66 -30.29
CA GLN A 112 4.13 9.51 -29.37
C GLN A 112 3.25 9.76 -28.14
N SER A 113 3.73 9.37 -26.95
CA SER A 113 3.17 9.75 -25.66
C SER A 113 4.18 10.63 -24.91
N ASP A 114 3.89 11.93 -24.85
CA ASP A 114 4.54 12.87 -23.94
C ASP A 114 3.64 13.08 -22.69
N ASP A 115 4.26 12.96 -21.51
CA ASP A 115 3.96 13.64 -20.24
C ASP A 115 2.49 13.95 -19.86
N ILE A 116 1.82 12.99 -19.19
CA ILE A 116 0.61 13.24 -18.40
C ILE A 116 1.01 13.75 -17.00
N LEU A 117 1.53 14.98 -16.98
CA LEU A 117 1.34 15.95 -15.89
C LEU A 117 1.56 17.40 -16.36
N ASP A 118 1.83 17.60 -17.65
CA ASP A 118 1.86 18.91 -18.28
C ASP A 118 0.72 19.03 -19.29
N THR A 119 -0.52 18.90 -18.81
CA THR A 119 -1.70 19.21 -19.62
C THR A 119 -1.62 20.68 -20.00
N LYS A 120 -1.18 20.96 -21.24
CA LYS A 120 -1.42 22.23 -21.92
C LYS A 120 -2.94 22.41 -22.03
N VAL A 121 -3.53 22.90 -20.95
CA VAL A 121 -4.85 23.52 -20.96
C VAL A 121 -4.77 24.58 -22.04
N THR A 122 -5.43 24.35 -23.18
CA THR A 122 -5.63 25.41 -24.17
C THR A 122 -6.47 26.47 -23.47
N TRP A 123 -5.80 27.50 -22.94
CA TRP A 123 -6.43 28.64 -22.30
C TRP A 123 -7.33 29.30 -23.35
N ALA A 124 -8.62 28.92 -23.35
CA ALA A 124 -9.65 29.65 -24.04
C ALA A 124 -9.47 31.13 -23.68
N LYS A 125 -9.53 32.01 -24.69
CA LYS A 125 -9.28 33.45 -24.61
C LYS A 125 -9.62 34.00 -23.23
N SER A 126 -8.58 34.28 -22.45
CA SER A 126 -8.61 34.73 -21.06
C SER A 126 -9.67 35.78 -20.82
N ASP A 127 -10.80 35.37 -20.24
CA ASP A 127 -11.67 36.28 -19.52
C ASP A 127 -10.79 36.97 -18.48
N LYS A 128 -10.64 38.30 -18.61
CA LYS A 128 -9.81 39.11 -17.71
C LYS A 128 -10.20 38.78 -16.27
N LYS A 129 -9.29 38.13 -15.54
CA LYS A 129 -9.49 37.72 -14.14
C LYS A 129 -9.92 38.94 -13.32
N LYS A 130 -11.11 38.86 -12.69
CA LYS A 130 -11.67 39.95 -11.86
C LYS A 130 -11.51 39.62 -10.39
N CYS A 131 -11.37 40.65 -9.56
CA CYS A 131 -11.48 40.54 -8.10
C CYS A 131 -12.89 40.07 -7.74
N THR A 132 -12.98 38.97 -6.99
CA THR A 132 -14.26 38.36 -6.59
C THR A 132 -15.08 39.27 -5.69
N ASN A 133 -14.45 40.18 -4.95
CA ASN A 133 -15.15 41.13 -4.06
C ASN A 133 -15.63 42.39 -4.78
N CYS A 134 -14.74 43.12 -5.45
CA CYS A 134 -15.03 44.46 -5.99
C CYS A 134 -15.17 44.52 -7.53
N GLY A 135 -14.96 43.40 -8.23
CA GLY A 135 -15.04 43.33 -9.70
C GLY A 135 -13.87 43.96 -10.45
N GLY A 136 -12.87 44.53 -9.75
CA GLY A 136 -11.69 45.14 -10.36
C GLY A 136 -10.90 44.18 -11.27
N THR A 137 -10.40 44.67 -12.39
CA THR A 137 -9.83 43.84 -13.48
C THR A 137 -8.34 43.48 -13.31
N ALA A 138 -7.76 43.75 -12.14
CA ALA A 138 -6.35 43.51 -11.86
C ALA A 138 -6.16 42.96 -10.42
N PRO A 139 -6.72 41.77 -10.11
CA PRO A 139 -6.43 41.12 -8.85
C PRO A 139 -4.93 40.80 -8.74
N LYS A 140 -4.36 40.98 -7.54
CA LYS A 140 -2.94 40.77 -7.25
C LYS A 140 -2.68 39.51 -6.43
N SER A 141 -3.71 38.93 -5.83
CA SER A 141 -3.60 37.75 -4.98
C SER A 141 -4.76 36.78 -5.20
N HIS A 142 -4.57 35.55 -4.75
CA HIS A 142 -5.59 34.51 -4.68
C HIS A 142 -5.86 34.12 -3.22
N CYS A 143 -6.99 33.47 -2.96
CA CYS A 143 -7.21 32.85 -1.66
C CYS A 143 -6.24 31.68 -1.46
N ALA A 144 -5.29 31.80 -0.53
CA ALA A 144 -4.31 30.75 -0.26
C ALA A 144 -4.94 29.40 0.14
N GLY A 145 -6.12 29.42 0.76
CA GLY A 145 -6.82 28.20 1.18
C GLY A 145 -7.36 27.37 0.01
N CYS A 146 -8.10 27.99 -0.91
CA CYS A 146 -8.78 27.27 -2.00
C CYS A 146 -8.08 27.37 -3.36
N HIS A 147 -6.95 28.09 -3.46
CA HIS A 147 -6.18 28.14 -4.70
C HIS A 147 -5.72 26.74 -5.10
N GLN A 148 -5.92 26.40 -6.38
CA GLN A 148 -5.67 25.08 -6.97
C GLN A 148 -6.51 23.95 -6.38
N ALA A 149 -7.62 24.25 -5.70
CA ALA A 149 -8.59 23.21 -5.42
C ALA A 149 -9.20 22.70 -6.74
N PRO A 150 -9.50 21.41 -6.85
CA PRO A 150 -10.28 20.90 -7.97
C PRO A 150 -11.76 21.26 -7.81
N ASN A 151 -12.52 21.18 -8.89
CA ASN A 151 -13.97 21.11 -8.94
C ASN A 151 -14.43 19.70 -8.53
N ILE A 152 -15.75 19.49 -8.45
CA ILE A 152 -16.33 18.20 -8.08
C ILE A 152 -15.91 17.08 -9.06
N ASP A 153 -15.75 17.41 -10.33
CA ASP A 153 -15.34 16.48 -11.39
C ASP A 153 -13.81 16.27 -11.49
N GLY A 154 -13.03 16.89 -10.61
CA GLY A 154 -11.57 16.85 -10.62
C GLY A 154 -10.90 17.91 -11.48
N THR A 155 -11.64 18.68 -12.29
CA THR A 155 -11.06 19.76 -13.12
C THR A 155 -10.59 20.93 -12.25
N LEU A 156 -9.69 21.77 -12.73
CA LEU A 156 -9.16 22.89 -11.92
C LEU A 156 -10.26 23.92 -11.61
N HIS A 157 -10.47 24.24 -10.33
CA HIS A 157 -11.39 25.30 -9.93
C HIS A 157 -10.82 26.68 -10.28
N ILE A 158 -11.69 27.57 -10.79
CA ILE A 158 -11.33 28.96 -11.05
C ILE A 158 -10.96 29.61 -9.71
N SER A 159 -9.68 29.97 -9.56
CA SER A 159 -9.20 30.48 -8.28
C SER A 159 -9.84 31.80 -7.91
N VAL A 160 -10.36 31.86 -6.68
CA VAL A 160 -10.87 33.08 -6.06
C VAL A 160 -9.73 34.09 -5.89
N GLN A 161 -9.94 35.29 -6.40
CA GLN A 161 -8.89 36.30 -6.59
C GLN A 161 -9.30 37.64 -6.01
N TYR A 162 -8.32 38.38 -5.50
CA TYR A 162 -8.54 39.64 -4.80
C TYR A 162 -7.54 40.72 -5.25
N CYS A 163 -7.96 41.98 -5.20
CA CYS A 163 -7.06 43.12 -5.35
C CYS A 163 -6.04 43.20 -4.20
N GLY A 164 -6.41 42.69 -3.01
CA GLY A 164 -5.59 42.67 -1.81
C GLY A 164 -6.35 42.15 -0.59
N ARG A 165 -5.70 42.20 0.57
CA ARG A 165 -6.20 41.66 1.86
C ARG A 165 -7.56 42.26 2.26
N GLU A 166 -7.81 43.53 1.96
CA GLU A 166 -9.09 44.20 2.29
C GLU A 166 -10.27 43.59 1.52
N CYS A 167 -10.11 43.35 0.22
CA CYS A 167 -11.14 42.67 -0.59
C CYS A 167 -11.37 41.23 -0.12
N GLN A 168 -10.32 40.53 0.31
CA GLN A 168 -10.45 39.18 0.86
C GLN A 168 -11.22 39.18 2.19
N LYS A 169 -10.89 40.10 3.12
CA LYS A 169 -11.59 40.24 4.40
C LYS A 169 -13.06 40.58 4.19
N ALA A 170 -13.36 41.51 3.29
CA ALA A 170 -14.73 41.91 2.96
C ALA A 170 -15.55 40.73 2.39
N HIS A 171 -14.95 39.91 1.54
CA HIS A 171 -15.61 38.74 0.95
C HIS A 171 -15.68 37.52 1.90
N TRP A 172 -14.97 37.54 3.03
CA TRP A 172 -14.76 36.35 3.85
C TRP A 172 -16.04 35.75 4.41
N SER A 173 -17.00 36.56 4.85
CA SER A 173 -18.27 36.08 5.40
C SER A 173 -19.06 35.20 4.41
N VAL A 174 -18.96 35.51 3.12
CA VAL A 174 -19.60 34.76 2.03
C VAL A 174 -18.73 33.58 1.60
N HIS A 175 -17.43 33.80 1.43
CA HIS A 175 -16.52 32.79 0.89
C HIS A 175 -16.15 31.67 1.88
N ARG A 176 -16.18 31.93 3.19
CA ARG A 176 -15.63 31.02 4.21
C ARG A 176 -16.15 29.59 4.10
N LYS A 177 -17.45 29.40 3.84
CA LYS A 177 -18.06 28.06 3.71
C LYS A 177 -17.53 27.33 2.47
N GLU A 178 -17.58 27.98 1.32
CA GLU A 178 -17.06 27.44 0.06
C GLU A 178 -15.55 27.16 0.14
N CYS A 179 -14.79 28.07 0.75
CA CYS A 179 -13.35 27.93 0.95
C CYS A 179 -13.00 26.66 1.73
N LYS A 180 -13.77 26.33 2.79
CA LYS A 180 -13.60 25.09 3.56
C LYS A 180 -13.89 23.84 2.71
N ASN A 181 -14.95 23.87 1.90
CA ASN A 181 -15.29 22.75 1.01
C ASN A 181 -14.19 22.52 -0.04
N LEU A 182 -13.71 23.61 -0.66
CA LEU A 182 -12.61 23.55 -1.63
C LEU A 182 -11.30 23.08 -0.99
N GLN A 183 -11.02 23.46 0.26
CA GLN A 183 -9.87 22.96 1.02
C GLN A 183 -9.96 21.46 1.29
N ALA A 184 -11.12 20.97 1.74
CA ALA A 184 -11.34 19.55 1.97
C ALA A 184 -11.19 18.75 0.66
N ARG A 185 -11.72 19.26 -0.45
CA ARG A 185 -11.57 18.63 -1.77
C ARG A 185 -10.11 18.63 -2.24
N LYS A 186 -9.40 19.75 -2.11
CA LYS A 186 -7.97 19.83 -2.41
C LYS A 186 -7.16 18.80 -1.63
N ALA A 187 -7.44 18.68 -0.33
CA ALA A 187 -6.75 17.74 0.55
C ALA A 187 -7.07 16.28 0.17
N LEU A 188 -8.33 15.96 -0.15
CA LEU A 188 -8.74 14.64 -0.63
C LEU A 188 -8.01 14.24 -1.93
N PHE A 189 -7.94 15.13 -2.92
CA PHE A 189 -7.26 14.83 -4.20
C PHE A 189 -5.76 14.65 -4.02
N ARG A 190 -5.12 15.47 -3.17
CA ARG A 190 -3.71 15.26 -2.80
C ARG A 190 -3.50 13.93 -2.09
N ALA A 191 -4.39 13.57 -1.17
CA ALA A 191 -4.32 12.31 -0.44
C ALA A 191 -4.45 11.12 -1.40
N GLY A 192 -5.41 11.14 -2.32
CA GLY A 192 -5.58 10.07 -3.30
C GLY A 192 -4.37 9.88 -4.20
N SER A 193 -3.78 10.98 -4.71
CA SER A 193 -2.54 10.93 -5.51
C SER A 193 -1.38 10.30 -4.72
N LEU A 194 -1.16 10.78 -3.49
CA LEU A 194 -0.10 10.26 -2.62
C LEU A 194 -0.33 8.77 -2.29
N LEU A 195 -1.55 8.39 -1.93
CA LEU A 195 -1.90 7.00 -1.59
C LEU A 195 -1.66 6.03 -2.75
N GLN A 196 -2.01 6.43 -3.97
CA GLN A 196 -1.82 5.60 -5.16
C GLN A 196 -0.34 5.44 -5.52
N GLU A 197 0.43 6.53 -5.51
CA GLU A 197 1.88 6.47 -5.73
C GLU A 197 2.58 5.66 -4.62
N MET A 198 2.15 5.80 -3.36
CA MET A 198 2.62 4.94 -2.27
C MET A 198 2.29 3.47 -2.54
N TRP A 199 1.07 3.16 -2.98
CA TRP A 199 0.67 1.80 -3.30
C TRP A 199 1.50 1.20 -4.43
N TYR A 200 1.76 1.95 -5.50
CA TYR A 200 2.65 1.52 -6.57
C TYR A 200 4.09 1.32 -6.11
N ALA A 201 4.58 2.16 -5.18
CA ALA A 201 5.89 1.97 -4.57
C ALA A 201 5.94 0.69 -3.73
N VAL A 202 4.89 0.40 -2.95
CA VAL A 202 4.75 -0.85 -2.20
C VAL A 202 4.82 -2.03 -3.17
N ARG A 203 3.95 -2.05 -4.19
CA ARG A 203 3.87 -3.16 -5.16
C ARG A 203 5.15 -3.39 -5.96
N ARG A 204 5.93 -2.35 -6.28
CA ARG A 204 7.23 -2.52 -6.97
C ARG A 204 8.28 -3.21 -6.09
N GLU A 205 8.25 -2.96 -4.78
CA GLU A 205 9.22 -3.51 -3.83
C GLU A 205 8.78 -4.88 -3.27
N SER A 206 7.49 -5.21 -3.37
CA SER A 206 6.90 -6.49 -2.96
C SER A 206 6.24 -7.25 -4.12
N PHE A 207 6.75 -7.08 -5.34
CA PHE A 207 6.18 -7.76 -6.50
C PHE A 207 6.41 -9.26 -6.38
N ASP A 208 5.38 -10.07 -6.57
CA ASP A 208 5.38 -11.51 -6.32
C ASP A 208 5.16 -12.32 -7.60
N ASN A 209 4.66 -11.68 -8.66
CA ASN A 209 4.29 -12.38 -9.89
C ASN A 209 5.49 -12.59 -10.83
N ALA A 210 5.57 -13.76 -11.46
CA ALA A 210 6.62 -14.10 -12.42
C ALA A 210 6.30 -13.54 -13.82
N VAL A 211 6.12 -12.24 -13.95
CA VAL A 211 5.76 -11.64 -15.25
C VAL A 211 6.97 -11.60 -16.18
N VAL A 212 6.86 -12.21 -17.36
CA VAL A 212 7.95 -12.32 -18.34
C VAL A 212 7.69 -11.55 -19.62
N ARG A 213 6.42 -11.24 -19.93
CA ARG A 213 6.02 -10.55 -21.15
C ARG A 213 4.68 -9.86 -20.96
N VAL A 214 4.50 -8.75 -21.67
CA VAL A 214 3.20 -8.12 -21.87
C VAL A 214 2.93 -7.93 -23.36
N GLU A 215 1.65 -7.83 -23.72
CA GLU A 215 1.21 -7.61 -25.10
C GLU A 215 -0.11 -6.84 -25.11
N GLU A 216 -0.24 -5.87 -26.00
CA GLU A 216 -1.53 -5.26 -26.27
C GLU A 216 -2.27 -6.06 -27.35
N LEU A 217 -3.45 -6.58 -27.00
CA LEU A 217 -4.31 -7.31 -27.94
C LEU A 217 -5.76 -6.85 -27.77
N ASP A 218 -6.38 -6.40 -28.87
CA ASP A 218 -7.77 -5.93 -28.91
C ASP A 218 -8.11 -4.85 -27.86
N GLY A 219 -7.15 -3.96 -27.58
CA GLY A 219 -7.30 -2.90 -26.58
C GLY A 219 -7.26 -3.39 -25.13
N ALA A 220 -6.81 -4.62 -24.88
CA ALA A 220 -6.50 -5.17 -23.56
C ALA A 220 -4.99 -5.31 -23.37
N LEU A 221 -4.51 -5.11 -22.14
CA LEU A 221 -3.14 -5.43 -21.77
C LEU A 221 -3.08 -6.87 -21.26
N LEU A 222 -2.47 -7.76 -22.04
CA LEU A 222 -2.26 -9.16 -21.68
C LEU A 222 -0.94 -9.31 -20.93
N VAL A 223 -1.00 -9.90 -19.74
CA VAL A 223 0.15 -10.19 -18.90
C VAL A 223 0.47 -11.68 -19.00
N TYR A 224 1.70 -12.02 -19.34
CA TYR A 224 2.16 -13.41 -19.44
C TYR A 224 3.04 -13.75 -18.24
N GLU A 225 2.60 -14.73 -17.46
CA GLU A 225 3.39 -15.32 -16.40
C GLU A 225 4.32 -16.41 -16.94
N GLY A 226 5.56 -16.37 -16.45
CA GLY A 226 6.58 -17.38 -16.60
C GLY A 226 6.42 -18.50 -15.58
N ASP A 227 7.47 -19.29 -15.45
CA ASP A 227 7.53 -20.39 -14.49
C ASP A 227 8.14 -19.89 -13.18
N TYR A 228 7.41 -20.02 -12.08
CA TYR A 228 7.84 -19.54 -10.77
C TYR A 228 9.08 -20.28 -10.25
N ASP A 229 9.35 -21.50 -10.72
CA ASP A 229 10.53 -22.28 -10.35
C ASP A 229 11.77 -21.90 -11.18
N VAL A 230 11.57 -21.28 -12.34
CA VAL A 230 12.65 -20.88 -13.27
C VAL A 230 12.98 -19.41 -13.13
N GLU A 231 11.96 -18.57 -13.04
CA GLU A 231 12.16 -17.14 -12.92
C GLU A 231 12.79 -16.82 -11.55
N PRO A 232 13.82 -15.97 -11.51
CA PRO A 232 14.51 -15.69 -10.27
C PRO A 232 13.65 -14.82 -9.34
N ALA A 233 13.63 -15.19 -8.06
CA ALA A 233 13.24 -14.27 -7.00
C ALA A 233 14.29 -13.15 -6.87
N MET A 234 13.91 -12.05 -6.20
CA MET A 234 14.80 -10.93 -5.91
C MET A 234 15.99 -11.38 -5.06
N ARG A 235 15.79 -12.43 -4.25
CA ARG A 235 16.79 -13.02 -3.36
C ARG A 235 16.77 -14.54 -3.53
N ASP A 236 17.93 -15.18 -3.37
CA ASP A 236 18.03 -16.65 -3.47
C ASP A 236 17.13 -17.31 -2.42
N GLY A 237 16.23 -18.19 -2.87
CA GLY A 237 15.20 -18.84 -2.04
C GLY A 237 14.07 -17.92 -1.56
N GLY A 238 14.02 -16.67 -2.02
CA GLY A 238 13.01 -15.69 -1.62
C GLY A 238 11.67 -15.86 -2.34
N PHE A 239 10.66 -15.14 -1.85
CA PHE A 239 9.30 -15.11 -2.40
C PHE A 239 9.12 -13.96 -3.40
N TYR A 240 9.55 -12.76 -3.02
CA TYR A 240 9.36 -11.57 -3.84
C TYR A 240 10.36 -11.51 -5.00
N ARG A 241 9.96 -10.84 -6.07
CA ARG A 241 10.62 -10.71 -7.37
C ARG A 241 10.87 -9.25 -7.68
N LYS A 242 11.85 -8.98 -8.52
CA LYS A 242 12.04 -7.64 -9.06
C LYS A 242 10.95 -7.37 -10.09
N PHE A 243 10.23 -6.26 -9.93
CA PHE A 243 9.27 -5.84 -10.94
C PHE A 243 9.97 -5.60 -12.30
N PRO A 244 9.50 -6.23 -13.39
CA PRO A 244 10.21 -6.25 -14.66
C PRO A 244 9.95 -4.98 -15.49
N GLU A 245 10.29 -3.80 -14.97
CA GLU A 245 9.96 -2.49 -15.59
C GLU A 245 10.34 -2.41 -17.09
N ALA A 246 11.39 -3.11 -17.51
CA ALA A 246 11.91 -3.08 -18.88
C ALA A 246 11.01 -3.75 -19.95
N ILE A 247 9.99 -4.53 -19.55
CA ILE A 247 9.06 -5.16 -20.51
C ILE A 247 7.88 -4.26 -20.88
N PHE A 248 7.69 -3.16 -20.16
CA PHE A 248 6.57 -2.25 -20.35
C PHE A 248 6.98 -1.08 -21.27
N GLU A 249 6.10 -0.71 -22.19
CA GLU A 249 6.38 0.39 -23.12
C GLU A 249 6.23 1.76 -22.45
N ASN A 250 5.32 1.86 -21.48
CA ASN A 250 4.96 3.10 -20.80
C ASN A 250 4.64 2.86 -19.32
N LYS A 251 4.51 3.95 -18.56
CA LYS A 251 4.21 3.94 -17.12
C LYS A 251 2.82 3.36 -16.85
N GLU A 252 1.84 3.68 -17.70
CA GLU A 252 0.46 3.21 -17.56
C GLU A 252 0.36 1.68 -17.61
N ASP A 253 1.08 1.00 -18.51
CA ASP A 253 1.12 -0.47 -18.61
C ASP A 253 1.71 -1.10 -17.35
N ALA A 254 2.80 -0.52 -16.85
CA ALA A 254 3.43 -0.96 -15.62
C ALA A 254 2.48 -0.86 -14.42
N GLU A 255 1.77 0.26 -14.29
CA GLU A 255 0.79 0.49 -13.21
C GLU A 255 -0.45 -0.39 -13.31
N SER A 256 -0.91 -0.63 -14.53
CA SER A 256 -1.96 -1.61 -14.83
C SER A 256 -1.57 -3.01 -14.35
N CYS A 257 -0.33 -3.44 -14.61
CA CYS A 257 0.18 -4.72 -14.14
C CYS A 257 0.38 -4.77 -12.61
N LEU A 258 0.88 -3.69 -11.99
CA LEU A 258 1.06 -3.60 -10.53
C LEU A 258 -0.29 -3.68 -9.79
N SER A 259 -1.37 -3.25 -10.44
CA SER A 259 -2.73 -3.22 -9.89
C SER A 259 -3.53 -4.50 -10.12
N LEU A 260 -3.13 -5.33 -11.08
CA LEU A 260 -3.88 -6.50 -11.54
C LEU A 260 -4.19 -7.47 -10.39
N LEU A 261 -5.46 -7.61 -10.04
CA LEU A 261 -5.99 -8.46 -8.95
C LEU A 261 -5.59 -8.04 -7.53
N PHE A 262 -4.92 -6.91 -7.33
CA PHE A 262 -4.48 -6.46 -6.00
C PHE A 262 -5.41 -5.41 -5.36
N CYS A 263 -6.66 -5.30 -5.84
CA CYS A 263 -7.60 -4.33 -5.31
C CYS A 263 -7.88 -4.52 -3.82
N ASN A 264 -8.02 -5.77 -3.38
CA ASN A 264 -8.21 -6.09 -1.97
C ASN A 264 -6.94 -5.79 -1.14
N ASP A 265 -5.77 -6.17 -1.65
CA ASP A 265 -4.48 -5.92 -1.00
C ASP A 265 -4.24 -4.44 -0.78
N SER A 266 -4.65 -3.59 -1.73
CA SER A 266 -4.53 -2.14 -1.60
C SER A 266 -5.34 -1.61 -0.42
N LEU A 267 -6.55 -2.14 -0.19
CA LEU A 267 -7.34 -1.79 1.00
C LEU A 267 -6.66 -2.30 2.27
N ASN A 268 -6.19 -3.55 2.25
CA ASN A 268 -5.55 -4.17 3.40
C ASN A 268 -4.29 -3.43 3.83
N HIS A 269 -3.38 -3.17 2.90
CA HIS A 269 -2.09 -2.57 3.21
C HIS A 269 -2.21 -1.10 3.55
N MET A 270 -3.13 -0.38 2.92
CA MET A 270 -3.17 1.07 3.00
C MET A 270 -4.18 1.60 4.03
N HIS A 271 -5.02 0.78 4.68
CA HIS A 271 -6.09 1.28 5.56
C HIS A 271 -5.58 2.23 6.66
N GLN A 272 -4.47 1.94 7.34
CA GLN A 272 -3.93 2.84 8.38
C GLN A 272 -3.42 4.17 7.80
N VAL A 273 -2.84 4.14 6.60
CA VAL A 273 -2.36 5.34 5.91
C VAL A 273 -3.54 6.17 5.41
N VAL A 274 -4.57 5.52 4.87
CA VAL A 274 -5.82 6.13 4.42
C VAL A 274 -6.53 6.81 5.59
N GLU A 275 -6.70 6.10 6.70
CA GLU A 275 -7.30 6.64 7.91
C GLU A 275 -6.50 7.85 8.42
N TRP A 276 -5.17 7.73 8.51
CA TRP A 276 -4.30 8.80 8.98
C TRP A 276 -4.35 10.06 8.09
N LEU A 277 -4.27 9.91 6.76
CA LEU A 277 -4.30 11.03 5.82
C LEU A 277 -5.68 11.71 5.78
N LEU A 278 -6.75 10.92 5.82
CA LEU A 278 -8.12 11.41 5.62
C LEU A 278 -8.84 11.77 6.91
N LYS A 279 -8.23 11.49 8.07
CA LYS A 279 -8.69 11.98 9.37
C LYS A 279 -8.90 13.49 9.32
N ASP A 280 -10.05 13.94 9.81
CA ASP A 280 -10.49 15.34 9.82
C ASP A 280 -10.75 15.98 8.43
N ILE A 281 -10.48 15.27 7.33
CA ILE A 281 -10.89 15.67 5.97
C ILE A 281 -12.25 15.11 5.65
N CYS A 282 -12.43 13.82 5.89
CA CYS A 282 -13.64 13.09 5.56
C CYS A 282 -14.53 12.98 6.79
N LYS A 283 -15.83 13.16 6.59
CA LYS A 283 -16.86 12.85 7.58
C LYS A 283 -17.00 11.34 7.78
N LYS A 284 -16.83 10.56 6.70
CA LYS A 284 -16.98 9.10 6.70
C LYS A 284 -16.13 8.50 5.59
N ILE A 285 -15.51 7.36 5.86
CA ILE A 285 -14.78 6.53 4.91
C ILE A 285 -15.28 5.09 5.11
N THR A 286 -15.56 4.37 4.03
CA THR A 286 -16.03 2.98 4.09
C THR A 286 -15.42 2.14 2.98
N ASP A 287 -15.11 0.89 3.27
CA ASP A 287 -14.80 -0.11 2.25
C ASP A 287 -16.04 -0.41 1.40
N CYS A 288 -15.86 -0.55 0.10
CA CYS A 288 -16.92 -0.85 -0.85
C CYS A 288 -16.46 -1.93 -1.82
N LEU A 289 -17.35 -2.87 -2.12
CA LEU A 289 -17.19 -3.83 -3.18
C LEU A 289 -18.08 -3.40 -4.36
N VAL A 290 -17.50 -3.28 -5.54
CA VAL A 290 -18.25 -2.92 -6.75
C VAL A 290 -18.07 -4.00 -7.79
N LYS A 291 -18.98 -4.06 -8.75
CA LYS A 291 -18.85 -4.94 -9.91
C LYS A 291 -18.65 -4.11 -11.15
N VAL A 292 -17.56 -4.30 -11.88
CA VAL A 292 -17.20 -3.45 -13.02
C VAL A 292 -18.01 -3.82 -14.28
N ILE A 293 -18.41 -2.84 -15.11
CA ILE A 293 -19.07 -3.06 -16.41
C ILE A 293 -18.08 -2.93 -17.54
N THR A 294 -17.47 -1.76 -17.63
CA THR A 294 -16.82 -1.28 -18.85
C THR A 294 -15.42 -0.79 -18.47
N PRO A 295 -14.43 -1.70 -18.42
CA PRO A 295 -13.05 -1.25 -18.35
C PRO A 295 -12.76 -0.40 -19.59
N VAL A 296 -11.99 0.68 -19.41
CA VAL A 296 -11.49 1.47 -20.55
C VAL A 296 -10.44 0.66 -21.30
N ARG A 297 -9.59 -0.03 -20.54
CA ARG A 297 -8.55 -0.93 -21.01
C ARG A 297 -8.36 -2.04 -20.00
N PRO A 298 -8.95 -3.23 -20.19
CA PRO A 298 -8.80 -4.32 -19.24
C PRO A 298 -7.36 -4.84 -19.25
N THR A 299 -6.82 -5.06 -18.06
CA THR A 299 -5.57 -5.79 -17.85
C THR A 299 -5.92 -7.19 -17.34
N ARG A 300 -5.32 -8.23 -17.92
CA ARG A 300 -5.62 -9.62 -17.55
C ARG A 300 -4.45 -10.55 -17.84
N TYR A 301 -4.41 -11.70 -17.18
CA TYR A 301 -3.48 -12.74 -17.59
C TYR A 301 -3.87 -13.31 -18.96
N ALA A 302 -2.87 -13.68 -19.74
CA ALA A 302 -3.04 -14.22 -21.07
C ALA A 302 -3.51 -15.68 -21.08
N ARG A 303 -3.36 -16.38 -19.95
CA ARG A 303 -3.87 -17.74 -19.76
C ARG A 303 -5.31 -17.63 -19.25
N ASP A 304 -6.21 -18.39 -19.87
CA ASP A 304 -7.64 -18.54 -19.59
C ASP A 304 -8.62 -17.55 -20.24
N GLU A 305 -9.82 -18.05 -20.50
CA GLU A 305 -11.01 -17.22 -20.75
C GLU A 305 -11.36 -16.50 -19.45
N TRP A 306 -10.82 -15.30 -19.29
CA TRP A 306 -11.10 -14.46 -18.14
C TRP A 306 -12.51 -13.89 -18.23
N ASP A 307 -13.42 -14.44 -17.43
CA ASP A 307 -14.77 -13.88 -17.29
C ASP A 307 -14.67 -12.54 -16.53
N LEU A 308 -15.09 -11.44 -17.16
CA LEU A 308 -14.89 -10.06 -16.67
C LEU A 308 -15.83 -9.67 -15.51
N ASP A 309 -16.48 -10.63 -14.87
CA ASP A 309 -17.50 -10.39 -13.84
C ASP A 309 -16.90 -10.13 -12.45
N TRP A 310 -15.80 -9.37 -12.39
CA TRP A 310 -15.00 -9.19 -11.19
C TRP A 310 -15.62 -8.20 -10.23
N PHE A 311 -15.54 -8.59 -8.96
CA PHE A 311 -15.66 -7.67 -7.86
C PHE A 311 -14.37 -6.86 -7.71
N HIS A 312 -14.51 -5.58 -7.40
CA HIS A 312 -13.42 -4.65 -7.21
C HIS A 312 -13.57 -3.93 -5.88
N HIS A 313 -12.49 -3.84 -5.13
CA HIS A 313 -12.47 -3.23 -3.82
C HIS A 313 -11.97 -1.80 -3.91
N ILE A 314 -12.73 -0.86 -3.32
CA ILE A 314 -12.38 0.56 -3.26
C ILE A 314 -12.79 1.16 -1.92
N PHE A 315 -12.32 2.37 -1.63
CA PHE A 315 -12.89 3.18 -0.56
C PHE A 315 -13.93 4.16 -1.09
N LYS A 316 -14.95 4.42 -0.28
CA LYS A 316 -15.89 5.52 -0.49
C LYS A 316 -15.69 6.56 0.59
N ALA A 317 -15.39 7.78 0.17
CA ALA A 317 -15.21 8.93 1.06
C ALA A 317 -16.40 9.88 0.98
N VAL A 318 -16.80 10.43 2.13
CA VAL A 318 -17.83 11.46 2.28
C VAL A 318 -17.20 12.68 2.92
N LEU A 319 -17.19 13.82 2.23
CA LEU A 319 -16.69 15.08 2.76
C LEU A 319 -17.72 15.74 3.71
N PRO A 320 -17.30 16.67 4.59
CA PRO A 320 -18.21 17.45 5.45
C PRO A 320 -19.28 18.22 4.68
N SER A 321 -19.03 18.54 3.40
CA SER A 321 -20.01 19.17 2.51
C SER A 321 -21.14 18.24 2.06
N GLY A 322 -21.00 16.92 2.26
CA GLY A 322 -21.88 15.89 1.71
C GLY A 322 -21.45 15.37 0.34
N GLU A 323 -20.41 15.94 -0.27
CA GLU A 323 -19.82 15.40 -1.51
C GLU A 323 -19.26 14.00 -1.26
N THR A 324 -19.42 13.12 -2.26
CA THR A 324 -18.99 11.72 -2.17
C THR A 324 -18.06 11.36 -3.30
N TYR A 325 -17.02 10.60 -2.99
CA TYR A 325 -15.96 10.22 -3.92
C TYR A 325 -15.61 8.74 -3.75
N ALA A 326 -15.26 8.09 -4.85
CA ALA A 326 -14.53 6.83 -4.82
C ALA A 326 -13.03 7.15 -4.72
N ILE A 327 -12.31 6.35 -3.92
CA ILE A 327 -10.85 6.29 -3.87
C ILE A 327 -10.45 4.91 -4.37
N ASP A 328 -9.82 4.86 -5.54
CA ASP A 328 -9.50 3.64 -6.26
C ASP A 328 -7.99 3.58 -6.53
N LEU A 329 -7.25 2.90 -5.66
CA LEU A 329 -5.79 2.82 -5.75
C LEU A 329 -5.32 1.82 -6.80
N THR A 330 -6.22 1.01 -7.34
CA THR A 330 -5.93 -0.09 -8.28
C THR A 330 -6.77 0.00 -9.56
N GLY A 331 -7.40 1.15 -9.82
CA GLY A 331 -8.23 1.38 -11.00
C GLY A 331 -7.46 1.21 -12.32
N ALA A 332 -6.13 1.30 -12.29
CA ALA A 332 -5.26 1.12 -13.45
C ALA A 332 -5.43 -0.26 -14.12
N GLN A 333 -5.84 -1.30 -13.38
CA GLN A 333 -6.14 -2.61 -13.98
C GLN A 333 -7.31 -2.56 -14.99
N TYR A 334 -8.14 -1.51 -14.95
CA TYR A 334 -9.24 -1.25 -15.87
C TYR A 334 -8.97 -0.05 -16.81
N GLY A 335 -7.75 0.49 -16.80
CA GLY A 335 -7.40 1.71 -17.52
C GLY A 335 -7.91 2.99 -16.87
N TRP A 336 -8.18 2.98 -15.56
CA TRP A 336 -8.58 4.17 -14.78
C TRP A 336 -7.44 4.62 -13.89
N TYR A 337 -6.69 5.61 -14.33
CA TYR A 337 -5.48 6.03 -13.64
C TYR A 337 -5.73 7.09 -12.56
N GLU A 338 -6.87 7.79 -12.59
CA GLU A 338 -7.20 8.75 -11.54
C GLU A 338 -7.64 8.08 -10.23
N PRO A 339 -6.98 8.38 -9.09
CA PRO A 339 -7.26 7.70 -7.83
C PRO A 339 -8.52 8.25 -7.13
N ILE A 340 -8.98 9.45 -7.51
CA ILE A 340 -10.15 10.11 -6.91
C ILE A 340 -11.11 10.51 -8.01
N ILE A 341 -12.36 10.10 -7.84
CA ILE A 341 -13.43 10.41 -8.78
C ILE A 341 -14.75 10.55 -8.04
N HIS A 342 -15.57 11.51 -8.48
CA HIS A 342 -16.88 11.75 -7.88
C HIS A 342 -17.74 10.47 -7.94
N TRP A 343 -18.39 10.13 -6.84
CA TRP A 343 -19.08 8.85 -6.68
C TRP A 343 -20.11 8.59 -7.79
N ALA A 344 -20.91 9.59 -8.15
CA ALA A 344 -21.92 9.44 -9.20
C ALA A 344 -21.30 9.08 -10.56
N LYS A 345 -20.12 9.64 -10.89
CA LYS A 345 -19.40 9.35 -12.12
C LYS A 345 -18.71 7.98 -12.05
N TYR A 346 -18.18 7.61 -10.89
CA TYR A 346 -17.64 6.26 -10.69
C TYR A 346 -18.70 5.19 -10.89
N MET A 347 -19.92 5.43 -10.42
CA MET A 347 -21.03 4.50 -10.57
C MET A 347 -21.42 4.21 -12.02
N GLU A 348 -21.13 5.11 -12.96
CA GLU A 348 -21.32 4.85 -14.40
C GLU A 348 -20.39 3.71 -14.90
N ARG A 349 -19.32 3.39 -14.16
CA ARG A 349 -18.37 2.31 -14.42
C ARG A 349 -18.80 0.96 -13.84
N CYS A 350 -19.80 0.94 -12.96
CA CYS A 350 -20.14 -0.21 -12.13
C CYS A 350 -21.57 -0.72 -12.35
N LYS A 351 -21.77 -2.04 -12.37
CA LYS A 351 -23.09 -2.71 -12.45
C LYS A 351 -23.86 -2.53 -11.16
N GLN A 352 -23.15 -2.71 -10.05
CA GLN A 352 -23.71 -2.75 -8.72
C GLN A 352 -22.65 -2.35 -7.70
N VAL A 353 -23.13 -1.83 -6.56
CA VAL A 353 -22.35 -1.69 -5.34
C VAL A 353 -22.88 -2.72 -4.38
N ILE A 354 -22.00 -3.60 -3.92
CA ILE A 354 -22.23 -4.46 -2.78
C ILE A 354 -21.56 -3.73 -1.63
N THR A 355 -22.32 -3.05 -0.77
CA THR A 355 -21.73 -2.41 0.42
C THR A 355 -21.66 -3.48 1.52
N PRO A 356 -20.47 -4.02 1.83
CA PRO A 356 -20.39 -5.25 2.63
C PRO A 356 -20.22 -4.95 4.11
N THR A 357 -19.82 -3.73 4.46
CA THR A 357 -19.56 -3.33 5.84
C THR A 357 -20.83 -2.87 6.52
N LYS A 358 -21.11 -3.48 7.69
CA LYS A 358 -22.04 -2.90 8.67
C LYS A 358 -21.58 -1.47 8.95
N GLU A 359 -22.52 -0.54 9.03
CA GLU A 359 -22.21 0.84 9.40
C GLU A 359 -21.47 0.85 10.75
N GLY A 360 -20.27 1.44 10.76
CA GLY A 360 -19.39 1.50 11.94
C GLY A 360 -18.27 0.46 11.98
N ALA A 361 -18.19 -0.47 11.02
CA ALA A 361 -17.03 -1.36 10.92
C ALA A 361 -15.73 -0.57 10.69
N PRO A 362 -14.61 -1.00 11.30
CA PRO A 362 -13.32 -0.36 11.07
C PRO A 362 -12.88 -0.49 9.62
N LEU A 363 -12.08 0.47 9.16
CA LEU A 363 -11.52 0.46 7.81
C LEU A 363 -10.57 -0.73 7.63
N GLY A 364 -10.64 -1.43 6.50
CA GLY A 364 -9.83 -2.62 6.24
C GLY A 364 -10.50 -3.93 6.68
N ASN A 365 -11.64 -3.88 7.39
CA ASN A 365 -12.37 -5.08 7.84
C ASN A 365 -12.64 -6.06 6.70
N MET A 366 -13.01 -5.54 5.53
CA MET A 366 -13.22 -6.36 4.34
C MET A 366 -11.98 -7.15 3.93
N ALA A 367 -10.82 -6.53 4.02
CA ALA A 367 -9.59 -7.12 3.52
C ALA A 367 -9.07 -8.23 4.42
N HIS A 368 -9.34 -8.18 5.72
CA HIS A 368 -9.03 -9.24 6.68
C HIS A 368 -9.80 -10.53 6.41
N THR A 369 -11.07 -10.44 5.98
CA THR A 369 -11.88 -11.63 5.67
C THR A 369 -11.27 -12.48 4.56
N MET A 370 -10.41 -11.92 3.70
CA MET A 370 -9.77 -12.66 2.62
C MET A 370 -8.64 -13.59 3.04
N LEU A 371 -7.88 -13.27 4.09
CA LEU A 371 -6.93 -14.24 4.64
C LEU A 371 -7.70 -15.46 5.13
N SER A 372 -8.77 -15.25 5.90
CA SER A 372 -9.66 -16.34 6.34
C SER A 372 -10.32 -17.08 5.16
N ALA A 373 -10.76 -16.34 4.13
CA ALA A 373 -11.36 -16.93 2.93
C ALA A 373 -10.35 -17.76 2.12
N THR A 374 -9.09 -17.33 2.07
CA THR A 374 -8.01 -18.12 1.48
C THR A 374 -7.93 -19.47 2.18
N PHE A 375 -7.99 -19.52 3.51
CA PHE A 375 -7.94 -20.79 4.23
C PHE A 375 -9.34 -21.40 4.45
N SER A 376 -10.34 -21.00 3.66
CA SER A 376 -11.71 -21.51 3.82
C SER A 376 -11.85 -22.99 3.43
N ASP A 377 -11.00 -23.50 2.55
CA ASP A 377 -10.91 -24.92 2.24
C ASP A 377 -9.48 -25.45 2.43
N ALA A 378 -9.24 -26.12 3.55
CA ALA A 378 -7.95 -26.73 3.83
C ALA A 378 -7.62 -27.93 2.92
N ARG A 379 -8.60 -28.40 2.13
CA ARG A 379 -8.49 -29.57 1.25
C ARG A 379 -8.52 -29.24 -0.24
N ASP A 380 -8.58 -27.96 -0.62
CA ASP A 380 -8.44 -27.61 -2.04
C ASP A 380 -7.05 -27.95 -2.60
N ASP A 381 -6.94 -27.89 -3.92
CA ASP A 381 -5.80 -28.35 -4.71
C ASP A 381 -4.62 -27.36 -4.76
N ARG A 382 -4.68 -26.25 -4.02
CA ARG A 382 -3.56 -25.31 -3.98
C ARG A 382 -2.34 -25.92 -3.30
N THR A 383 -1.18 -25.62 -3.87
CA THR A 383 0.12 -25.99 -3.30
C THR A 383 0.39 -25.22 -2.00
N ASP A 384 1.32 -25.72 -1.18
CA ASP A 384 1.73 -25.03 0.04
C ASP A 384 2.25 -23.61 -0.24
N MET A 385 2.97 -23.42 -1.34
CA MET A 385 3.41 -22.12 -1.82
C MET A 385 2.22 -21.19 -2.08
N GLN A 386 1.21 -21.66 -2.83
CA GLN A 386 0.01 -20.87 -3.12
C GLN A 386 -0.78 -20.51 -1.85
N ARG A 387 -0.80 -21.40 -0.85
CA ARG A 387 -1.41 -21.13 0.46
C ARG A 387 -0.58 -20.16 1.31
N ALA A 388 0.73 -20.10 1.12
CA ALA A 388 1.61 -19.20 1.86
C ALA A 388 1.51 -17.75 1.38
N ILE A 389 1.14 -17.50 0.11
CA ILE A 389 1.05 -16.15 -0.49
C ILE A 389 0.29 -15.16 0.42
N PRO A 390 -0.94 -15.46 0.91
CA PRO A 390 -1.67 -14.48 1.71
C PRO A 390 -1.05 -14.25 3.08
N MET A 391 -0.31 -15.22 3.62
CA MET A 391 0.44 -15.03 4.86
C MET A 391 1.70 -14.18 4.65
N CYS A 392 2.40 -14.34 3.53
CA CYS A 392 3.48 -13.43 3.12
C CYS A 392 2.99 -11.99 2.98
N GLY A 393 1.83 -11.79 2.34
CA GLY A 393 1.18 -10.48 2.22
C GLY A 393 0.76 -9.90 3.57
N GLU A 394 0.19 -10.71 4.45
CA GLU A 394 -0.20 -10.27 5.80
C GLU A 394 1.00 -9.85 6.65
N CYS A 395 2.10 -10.62 6.62
CA CYS A 395 3.34 -10.25 7.31
C CYS A 395 3.95 -8.95 6.75
N LEU A 396 3.97 -8.79 5.42
CA LEU A 396 4.43 -7.56 4.77
C LEU A 396 3.62 -6.36 5.24
N LYS A 397 2.29 -6.47 5.24
CA LYS A 397 1.38 -5.44 5.74
C LYS A 397 1.69 -5.06 7.18
N LEU A 398 1.79 -6.03 8.08
CA LEU A 398 1.99 -5.77 9.50
C LEU A 398 3.31 -5.05 9.74
N GLN A 399 4.39 -5.47 9.08
CA GLN A 399 5.68 -4.77 9.12
C GLN A 399 5.60 -3.36 8.54
N PHE A 400 4.95 -3.21 7.39
CA PHE A 400 4.79 -1.90 6.76
C PHE A 400 4.05 -0.93 7.70
N ASN A 401 2.90 -1.33 8.25
CA ASN A 401 2.10 -0.48 9.12
C ASN A 401 2.82 -0.14 10.44
N GLN A 402 3.54 -1.11 11.00
CA GLN A 402 4.35 -0.89 12.20
C GLN A 402 5.46 0.14 11.94
N ALA A 403 6.25 -0.04 10.88
CA ALA A 403 7.33 0.88 10.53
C ALA A 403 6.80 2.25 10.05
N PHE A 404 5.61 2.30 9.46
CA PHE A 404 4.97 3.55 9.05
C PHE A 404 4.46 4.36 10.27
N ALA A 405 4.36 3.78 11.46
CA ALA A 405 3.98 4.49 12.67
C ALA A 405 4.88 5.71 12.93
N ASP A 406 6.20 5.57 12.76
CA ASP A 406 7.17 6.66 12.91
C ASP A 406 6.91 7.81 11.94
N VAL A 407 6.51 7.49 10.70
CA VAL A 407 6.12 8.51 9.70
C VAL A 407 4.89 9.26 10.18
N ARG A 408 3.88 8.55 10.71
CA ARG A 408 2.67 9.19 11.24
C ARG A 408 3.00 10.13 12.39
N GLU A 409 3.91 9.75 13.28
CA GLU A 409 4.36 10.58 14.40
C GLU A 409 5.06 11.86 13.96
N ARG A 410 5.82 11.80 12.87
CA ARG A 410 6.55 12.96 12.32
C ARG A 410 5.62 14.01 11.72
N TYR A 411 4.46 13.62 11.21
CA TYR A 411 3.51 14.49 10.49
C TYR A 411 2.10 14.45 11.10
N ILE A 412 1.95 14.66 12.41
CA ILE A 412 0.64 14.65 13.08
C ILE A 412 -0.08 16.01 12.98
N PRO A 413 -1.39 16.02 12.62
CA PRO A 413 -2.12 15.00 11.83
C PRO A 413 -1.74 15.02 10.35
N GLY A 414 -1.96 13.90 9.63
CA GLY A 414 -1.68 13.79 8.20
C GLY A 414 -2.39 14.86 7.35
N TYR A 415 -3.54 15.35 7.82
CA TYR A 415 -4.23 16.51 7.26
C TYR A 415 -3.35 17.77 7.13
N ASN A 416 -2.42 18.02 8.05
CA ASN A 416 -1.55 19.20 8.00
C ASN A 416 -0.62 19.15 6.79
N LEU A 417 -0.09 17.98 6.46
CA LEU A 417 0.73 17.75 5.28
C LEU A 417 -0.05 18.12 4.01
N LEU A 418 -1.31 17.69 3.92
CA LEU A 418 -2.16 17.89 2.73
C LEU A 418 -2.52 19.36 2.50
N ARG A 419 -2.32 20.24 3.49
CA ARG A 419 -2.54 21.69 3.39
C ARG A 419 -1.29 22.50 3.12
N LEU A 420 -0.11 21.87 3.08
CA LEU A 420 1.12 22.57 2.78
C LEU A 420 1.03 23.34 1.45
N PRO A 421 1.71 24.49 1.32
CA PRO A 421 1.91 25.14 0.02
C PRO A 421 2.44 24.14 -1.01
N GLN A 422 2.10 24.30 -2.29
CA GLN A 422 2.42 23.29 -3.31
C GLN A 422 3.90 22.85 -3.35
N PRO A 423 4.90 23.76 -3.25
CA PRO A 423 6.30 23.33 -3.23
C PRO A 423 6.65 22.46 -2.02
N ALA A 424 6.22 22.88 -0.82
CA ALA A 424 6.47 22.13 0.42
C ALA A 424 5.72 20.79 0.45
N PHE A 425 4.50 20.74 -0.10
CA PHE A 425 3.76 19.50 -0.26
C PHE A 425 4.53 18.52 -1.15
N LYS A 426 5.05 18.95 -2.30
CA LYS A 426 5.84 18.09 -3.20
C LYS A 426 7.10 17.53 -2.54
N GLU A 427 7.84 18.37 -1.82
CA GLU A 427 9.04 17.94 -1.09
C GLU A 427 8.69 16.88 -0.03
N THR A 428 7.61 17.09 0.73
CA THR A 428 7.18 16.11 1.75
C THR A 428 6.60 14.84 1.11
N GLU A 429 5.92 14.96 -0.03
CA GLU A 429 5.42 13.82 -0.82
C GLU A 429 6.58 12.93 -1.29
N GLU A 430 7.63 13.51 -1.87
CA GLU A 430 8.84 12.77 -2.26
C GLU A 430 9.52 12.08 -1.06
N GLU A 431 9.58 12.75 0.09
CA GLU A 431 10.11 12.16 1.32
C GLU A 431 9.28 10.95 1.76
N ILE A 432 7.95 11.07 1.81
CA ILE A 432 7.05 9.96 2.20
C ILE A 432 7.13 8.80 1.23
N LEU A 433 7.16 9.06 -0.09
CA LEU A 433 7.28 8.00 -1.10
C LEU A 433 8.63 7.27 -0.97
N SER A 434 9.71 7.99 -0.71
CA SER A 434 11.04 7.41 -0.44
C SER A 434 11.04 6.55 0.82
N MET A 435 10.37 7.00 1.89
CA MET A 435 10.21 6.23 3.12
C MET A 435 9.37 4.98 2.92
N ALA A 436 8.22 5.08 2.24
CA ALA A 436 7.34 3.94 1.94
C ALA A 436 8.11 2.88 1.15
N LYS A 437 8.83 3.28 0.10
CA LYS A 437 9.70 2.40 -0.69
C LYS A 437 10.74 1.66 0.17
N ARG A 438 11.43 2.38 1.05
CA ARG A 438 12.43 1.79 1.96
C ARG A 438 11.79 0.81 2.94
N ILE A 439 10.71 1.22 3.61
CA ILE A 439 9.99 0.39 4.58
C ILE A 439 9.50 -0.91 3.92
N THR A 440 8.90 -0.82 2.73
CA THR A 440 8.43 -2.00 2.01
C THR A 440 9.59 -2.91 1.61
N ARG A 441 10.70 -2.35 1.10
CA ARG A 441 11.88 -3.15 0.73
C ARG A 441 12.44 -3.92 1.92
N ASP A 442 12.60 -3.25 3.06
CA ASP A 442 13.11 -3.87 4.28
C ASP A 442 12.13 -4.94 4.79
N SER A 443 10.82 -4.67 4.72
CA SER A 443 9.78 -5.63 5.08
C SER A 443 9.76 -6.85 4.14
N ALA A 444 9.92 -6.65 2.84
CA ALA A 444 10.01 -7.70 1.83
C ALA A 444 11.30 -8.54 2.02
N GLU A 445 12.42 -7.92 2.39
CA GLU A 445 13.65 -8.63 2.76
C GLU A 445 13.42 -9.58 3.95
N LYS A 446 12.72 -9.11 4.99
CA LYS A 446 12.36 -9.95 6.14
C LYS A 446 11.45 -11.11 5.75
N VAL A 447 10.46 -10.88 4.88
CA VAL A 447 9.55 -11.93 4.39
C VAL A 447 10.33 -12.98 3.59
N ASP A 448 11.22 -12.58 2.70
CA ASP A 448 12.05 -13.51 1.94
C ASP A 448 12.95 -14.35 2.84
N GLU A 449 13.61 -13.74 3.82
CA GLU A 449 14.46 -14.46 4.78
C GLU A 449 13.65 -15.43 5.65
N LEU A 450 12.44 -15.04 6.04
CA LEU A 450 11.54 -15.88 6.83
C LEU A 450 10.63 -16.78 5.99
N PHE A 451 10.80 -16.81 4.67
CA PHE A 451 9.89 -17.52 3.79
C PHE A 451 9.73 -19.02 4.14
N PRO A 452 10.81 -19.77 4.45
CA PRO A 452 10.67 -21.16 4.91
C PRO A 452 9.86 -21.31 6.21
N VAL A 453 9.96 -20.34 7.13
CA VAL A 453 9.24 -20.33 8.40
C VAL A 453 7.76 -20.01 8.20
N ILE A 454 7.47 -19.08 7.28
CA ILE A 454 6.10 -18.76 6.85
C ILE A 454 5.47 -20.00 6.24
N LEU A 455 6.16 -20.66 5.30
CA LEU A 455 5.67 -21.89 4.65
C LEU A 455 5.36 -23.00 5.67
N GLY A 456 6.26 -23.23 6.63
CA GLY A 456 6.03 -24.21 7.70
C GLY A 456 4.82 -23.87 8.59
N ASN A 457 4.61 -22.58 8.89
CA ASN A 457 3.41 -22.15 9.61
C ASN A 457 2.13 -22.33 8.78
N THR A 458 2.19 -22.11 7.46
CA THR A 458 1.05 -22.30 6.56
C THR A 458 0.66 -23.77 6.53
N GLN A 459 1.64 -24.66 6.37
CA GLN A 459 1.43 -26.11 6.37
C GLN A 459 0.80 -26.57 7.69
N ASN A 460 1.33 -26.10 8.82
CA ASN A 460 0.79 -26.43 10.14
C ASN A 460 -0.65 -25.93 10.30
N ALA A 461 -0.92 -24.66 9.97
CA ALA A 461 -2.28 -24.10 9.99
C ALA A 461 -3.24 -24.95 9.15
N ASN A 462 -2.83 -25.33 7.94
CA ASN A 462 -3.65 -26.14 7.05
C ASN A 462 -3.92 -27.54 7.64
N GLN A 463 -2.89 -28.20 8.20
CA GLN A 463 -3.02 -29.49 8.84
C GLN A 463 -3.97 -29.42 10.05
N MET A 464 -3.82 -28.41 10.91
CA MET A 464 -4.70 -28.20 12.06
C MET A 464 -6.14 -27.95 11.63
N MET A 465 -6.40 -27.24 10.53
CA MET A 465 -7.77 -27.08 10.00
C MET A 465 -8.38 -28.41 9.50
N ILE A 466 -7.55 -29.34 9.04
CA ILE A 466 -8.00 -30.68 8.60
C ILE A 466 -8.30 -31.57 9.81
N GLU A 467 -7.42 -31.54 10.82
CA GLU A 467 -7.51 -32.37 12.03
C GLU A 467 -8.60 -31.87 12.99
N HIS A 468 -8.79 -30.56 13.04
CA HIS A 468 -9.69 -29.86 13.96
C HIS A 468 -10.64 -28.92 13.20
N PRO A 469 -11.55 -29.44 12.37
CA PRO A 469 -12.47 -28.63 11.58
C PRO A 469 -13.44 -27.78 12.44
N GLU A 470 -13.56 -28.08 13.73
CA GLU A 470 -14.33 -27.31 14.70
C GLU A 470 -13.67 -25.99 15.14
N MET A 471 -12.35 -25.85 14.95
CA MET A 471 -11.66 -24.63 15.39
C MET A 471 -12.01 -23.42 14.52
N PRO A 472 -12.26 -22.24 15.12
CA PRO A 472 -12.43 -21.02 14.35
C PRO A 472 -11.17 -20.70 13.54
N LYS A 473 -11.29 -20.70 12.20
CA LYS A 473 -10.16 -20.50 11.28
C LYS A 473 -9.40 -19.19 11.55
N GLY A 474 -10.12 -18.12 11.88
CA GLY A 474 -9.52 -16.82 12.23
C GLY A 474 -8.60 -16.90 13.45
N GLN A 475 -9.01 -17.62 14.50
CA GLN A 475 -8.20 -17.84 15.70
C GLN A 475 -6.93 -18.63 15.41
N LEU A 476 -7.04 -19.69 14.60
CA LEU A 476 -5.90 -20.50 14.20
C LEU A 476 -4.89 -19.70 13.36
N LEU A 477 -5.36 -18.90 12.40
CA LEU A 477 -4.49 -18.04 11.59
C LEU A 477 -3.83 -16.96 12.46
N ALA A 478 -4.58 -16.35 13.37
CA ALA A 478 -4.04 -15.39 14.32
C ALA A 478 -2.95 -16.03 15.20
N TYR A 479 -3.13 -17.26 15.65
CA TYR A 479 -2.11 -18.00 16.39
C TYR A 479 -0.79 -18.10 15.61
N HIS A 480 -0.84 -18.53 14.34
CA HIS A 480 0.36 -18.65 13.50
C HIS A 480 1.03 -17.30 13.20
N LEU A 481 0.23 -16.26 12.96
CA LEU A 481 0.75 -14.90 12.79
C LEU A 481 1.43 -14.37 14.07
N ILE A 482 0.90 -14.68 15.26
CA ILE A 482 1.53 -14.36 16.55
C ILE A 482 2.88 -15.09 16.70
N GLN A 483 3.00 -16.33 16.24
CA GLN A 483 4.28 -17.05 16.24
C GLN A 483 5.29 -16.35 15.31
N LEU A 484 4.86 -15.94 14.12
CA LEU A 484 5.72 -15.22 13.17
C LEU A 484 6.14 -13.84 13.69
N ALA A 485 5.28 -13.15 14.44
CA ALA A 485 5.55 -11.83 15.00
C ALA A 485 6.87 -11.76 15.77
N ALA A 486 7.22 -12.81 16.53
CA ALA A 486 8.48 -12.85 17.27
C ALA A 486 9.72 -12.82 16.35
N ALA A 487 9.65 -13.48 15.21
CA ALA A 487 10.73 -13.49 14.23
C ALA A 487 10.83 -12.14 13.50
N PHE A 488 9.69 -11.53 13.18
CA PHE A 488 9.65 -10.25 12.48
C PHE A 488 10.02 -9.05 13.35
N ASN A 489 9.56 -9.03 14.59
CA ASN A 489 9.70 -7.90 15.52
C ASN A 489 10.89 -8.02 16.47
N GLY A 490 11.55 -9.18 16.50
CA GLY A 490 12.82 -9.35 17.20
C GLY A 490 13.96 -8.58 16.55
N ASP A 491 15.13 -8.68 17.16
CA ASP A 491 16.34 -8.04 16.65
C ASP A 491 16.74 -8.65 15.30
N TRP A 492 17.20 -7.79 14.39
CA TRP A 492 17.75 -8.19 13.09
C TRP A 492 19.17 -7.68 12.97
N GLU A 493 20.04 -8.49 12.36
CA GLU A 493 21.40 -8.10 12.03
C GLU A 493 21.67 -8.33 10.55
N ARG A 494 22.61 -7.58 9.98
CA ARG A 494 23.10 -7.87 8.62
C ARG A 494 24.27 -8.82 8.71
N ASP A 495 24.16 -9.96 8.04
CA ASP A 495 25.26 -10.90 7.90
C ASP A 495 26.45 -10.20 7.23
N ALA A 496 27.62 -10.29 7.86
CA ALA A 496 28.79 -9.51 7.45
C ALA A 496 29.36 -9.94 6.07
N ILE A 497 29.02 -11.14 5.60
CA ILE A 497 29.55 -11.71 4.36
C ILE A 497 28.57 -11.44 3.21
N THR A 498 27.29 -11.76 3.41
CA THR A 498 26.25 -11.70 2.38
C THR A 498 25.51 -10.38 2.36
N GLY A 499 25.55 -9.60 3.46
CA GLY A 499 24.80 -8.36 3.63
C GLY A 499 23.30 -8.55 3.90
N ARG A 500 22.82 -9.81 3.92
CA ARG A 500 21.41 -10.16 4.14
C ARG A 500 21.00 -9.93 5.58
N LEU A 501 19.74 -9.52 5.77
CA LEU A 501 19.13 -9.51 7.09
C LEU A 501 18.98 -10.94 7.63
N VAL A 502 19.37 -11.15 8.89
CA VAL A 502 19.21 -12.41 9.61
C VAL A 502 18.48 -12.12 10.93
N PRO A 503 17.41 -12.86 11.25
CA PRO A 503 16.68 -12.68 12.50
C PRO A 503 17.49 -13.27 13.67
N VAL A 504 17.84 -12.43 14.66
CA VAL A 504 18.54 -12.87 15.88
C VAL A 504 17.66 -13.86 16.67
N THR A 505 16.34 -13.71 16.56
CA THR A 505 15.35 -14.66 17.10
C THR A 505 15.63 -16.10 16.67
N MET A 506 15.98 -16.36 15.41
CA MET A 506 16.26 -17.72 14.94
C MET A 506 17.53 -18.30 15.55
N LYS A 507 18.54 -17.46 15.80
CA LYS A 507 19.75 -17.87 16.53
C LYS A 507 19.42 -18.22 17.98
N ARG A 508 18.60 -17.40 18.65
CA ARG A 508 18.14 -17.67 20.03
C ARG A 508 17.34 -18.96 20.11
N MET A 509 16.45 -19.22 19.15
CA MET A 509 15.69 -20.47 19.11
C MET A 509 16.58 -21.71 18.96
N ALA A 510 17.73 -21.61 18.29
CA ALA A 510 18.65 -22.74 18.17
C ALA A 510 19.43 -23.03 19.46
N GLU A 511 19.54 -22.05 20.36
CA GLU A 511 20.45 -22.10 21.52
C GLU A 511 19.72 -22.13 22.88
N ASP A 512 18.46 -21.67 22.95
CA ASP A 512 17.73 -21.45 24.20
C ASP A 512 16.32 -22.07 24.18
N ASN A 513 16.15 -23.21 24.86
CA ASN A 513 14.85 -23.88 25.00
C ASN A 513 13.83 -23.04 25.80
N GLU A 514 14.28 -22.23 26.77
CA GLU A 514 13.36 -21.36 27.53
C GLU A 514 12.77 -20.29 26.62
N TYR A 515 13.55 -19.80 25.65
CA TYR A 515 13.07 -18.88 24.63
C TYR A 515 12.00 -19.53 23.73
N ILE A 516 12.19 -20.79 23.33
CA ILE A 516 11.18 -21.55 22.55
C ILE A 516 9.87 -21.68 23.35
N ASP A 517 9.93 -22.00 24.63
CA ASP A 517 8.72 -22.14 25.47
C ASP A 517 7.97 -20.80 25.61
N LYS A 518 8.71 -19.68 25.73
CA LYS A 518 8.11 -18.33 25.73
C LYS A 518 7.48 -17.96 24.39
N LEU A 519 8.13 -18.33 23.29
CA LEU A 519 7.61 -18.12 21.93
C LEU A 519 6.30 -18.86 21.73
N LYS A 520 6.27 -20.17 22.03
CA LYS A 520 5.08 -21.02 21.90
C LYS A 520 3.90 -20.49 22.71
N SER A 521 4.16 -20.05 23.94
CA SER A 521 3.13 -19.51 24.84
C SER A 521 2.66 -18.08 24.51
N GLY A 522 3.20 -17.44 23.46
CA GLY A 522 2.77 -16.09 23.05
C GLY A 522 3.19 -14.97 24.01
N LYS A 523 4.15 -15.24 24.90
CA LYS A 523 4.50 -14.33 26.02
C LYS A 523 5.63 -13.36 25.69
N LEU A 524 6.24 -13.46 24.51
CA LEU A 524 7.32 -12.57 24.12
C LEU A 524 6.81 -11.14 23.84
N PRO A 525 7.53 -10.09 24.27
CA PRO A 525 7.18 -8.71 23.94
C PRO A 525 7.00 -8.46 22.44
N GLU A 526 7.84 -9.09 21.61
CA GLU A 526 7.85 -9.02 20.16
C GLU A 526 6.53 -9.49 19.53
N GLN A 527 5.84 -10.43 20.19
CA GLN A 527 4.55 -10.96 19.75
C GLN A 527 3.41 -9.97 20.01
N LYS A 528 3.57 -9.05 20.97
CA LYS A 528 2.55 -8.05 21.30
C LYS A 528 2.42 -6.96 20.24
N ALA A 529 3.47 -6.70 19.47
CA ALA A 529 3.42 -5.70 18.41
C ALA A 529 2.41 -6.06 17.30
N TRP A 530 2.13 -7.36 17.13
CA TRP A 530 1.06 -7.82 16.24
C TRP A 530 -0.17 -8.31 17.00
N SER A 531 -0.22 -8.25 18.34
CA SER A 531 -1.29 -8.93 19.09
C SER A 531 -2.66 -8.25 19.03
N ASP A 532 -2.74 -7.01 18.53
CA ASP A 532 -4.04 -6.39 18.21
C ASP A 532 -4.56 -6.91 16.86
N MET A 533 -4.76 -8.23 16.78
CA MET A 533 -5.50 -8.90 15.71
C MET A 533 -6.93 -9.18 16.14
N THR A 534 -7.51 -8.32 17.00
CA THR A 534 -8.92 -8.37 17.41
C THR A 534 -9.85 -8.57 16.21
N LEU A 535 -9.49 -8.00 15.06
CA LEU A 535 -10.23 -8.11 13.79
C LEU A 535 -10.05 -9.42 13.00
N LEU A 536 -9.11 -10.31 13.36
CA LEU A 536 -9.03 -11.68 12.81
C LEU A 536 -9.85 -12.68 13.64
N TYR A 537 -10.25 -12.31 14.86
CA TYR A 537 -10.98 -13.19 15.78
C TYR A 537 -12.51 -13.11 15.62
N GLU A 538 -13.02 -12.04 15.02
CA GLU A 538 -14.44 -11.84 14.63
C GLU A 538 -14.73 -12.39 13.23
#